data_AF-A0A429BT11-F1
#
_entry.id   AF-A0A429BT11-F1
#
_cell.length_a   1.000
_cell.length_b   1.000
_cell.length_c   1.000
_cell.angle_alpha   90.00
_cell.angle_beta   90.00
_cell.angle_gamma   90.00
#
_symmetry.space_group_name_H-M   'P 1'
#
loop_
_entity.id
_entity.type
_entity.pdbx_description
1 polymer ?
#
loop_
_entity_poly.entity_id
_entity_poly.type
_entity_poly.pdbx_seq_one_letter_code
_entity_poly.pdbx_strand_id
1 'polypeptide(L)'
;MAEMSEFLVIVLAVLAFLLLLTGVGVYLLVKLGKKAAKKARQATTRLTTHVNAMGTGDAAEVERLRLDLRREVALTRQAAAQAQQRGWGLGDLPRLMADLSAQADVHDGQLGMYAQQRRVSPYVDHAALDQLRGHQAKLTAMCARIRADLLGDQMHHTSSGIDDLHARTELEIEARRRPPDPLDQIDELYRRSMQQRNDHS
;
A
#
# COMPACT_ATOMS: atom_id res chain seq x y z
N MET A 1 -23.13 -25.85 -38.75
CA MET A 1 -23.60 -24.53 -38.24
C MET A 1 -24.26 -24.61 -36.86
N ALA A 2 -25.00 -25.67 -36.54
CA ALA A 2 -25.62 -25.85 -35.21
C ALA A 2 -24.59 -25.98 -34.06
N GLU A 3 -23.52 -26.77 -34.24
CA GLU A 3 -22.54 -26.99 -33.14
C GLU A 3 -21.68 -25.78 -32.80
N MET A 4 -21.32 -24.94 -33.79
CA MET A 4 -20.62 -23.68 -33.52
C MET A 4 -21.48 -22.67 -32.77
N SER A 5 -22.79 -22.65 -33.03
CA SER A 5 -23.76 -21.82 -32.29
C SER A 5 -23.85 -22.27 -30.83
N GLU A 6 -23.92 -23.57 -30.58
CA GLU A 6 -24.06 -24.12 -29.23
C GLU A 6 -22.80 -23.89 -28.39
N PHE A 7 -21.61 -24.11 -28.96
CA PHE A 7 -20.34 -23.81 -28.30
C PHE A 7 -20.22 -22.33 -27.92
N LEU A 8 -20.61 -21.43 -28.83
CA LEU A 8 -20.52 -19.99 -28.61
C LEU A 8 -21.48 -19.53 -27.49
N VAL A 9 -22.68 -20.14 -27.39
CA VAL A 9 -23.63 -19.87 -26.31
C VAL A 9 -23.09 -20.34 -24.95
N ILE A 10 -22.45 -21.51 -24.89
CA ILE A 10 -21.83 -22.02 -23.66
C ILE A 10 -20.73 -21.09 -23.16
N VAL A 11 -19.84 -20.65 -24.06
CA VAL A 11 -18.77 -19.70 -23.71
C VAL A 11 -19.34 -18.39 -23.18
N LEU A 12 -20.39 -17.86 -23.84
CA LEU A 12 -21.01 -16.60 -23.42
C LEU A 12 -21.70 -16.71 -22.05
N ALA A 13 -22.34 -17.84 -21.77
CA ALA A 13 -22.95 -18.13 -20.48
C ALA A 13 -21.90 -18.20 -19.35
N VAL A 14 -20.77 -18.87 -19.58
CA VAL A 14 -19.66 -18.95 -18.61
C VAL A 14 -19.07 -17.57 -18.34
N LEU A 15 -18.87 -16.78 -19.39
CA LEU A 15 -18.29 -15.43 -19.28
C LEU A 15 -19.22 -14.48 -18.53
N ALA A 16 -20.52 -14.56 -18.78
CA ALA A 16 -21.55 -13.82 -18.02
C ALA A 16 -21.57 -14.24 -16.54
N PHE A 17 -21.41 -15.53 -16.24
CA PHE A 17 -21.38 -16.02 -14.87
C PHE A 17 -20.14 -15.53 -14.10
N LEU A 18 -18.97 -15.51 -14.74
CA LEU A 18 -17.73 -14.98 -14.16
C LEU A 18 -17.81 -13.47 -13.89
N LEU A 19 -18.47 -12.71 -14.78
CA LEU A 19 -18.75 -11.28 -14.57
C LEU A 19 -19.66 -11.02 -13.36
N LEU A 20 -20.67 -11.86 -13.15
CA LEU A 20 -21.54 -11.74 -11.98
C LEU A 20 -20.79 -12.06 -10.68
N LEU A 21 -19.97 -13.11 -10.67
CA LEU A 21 -19.16 -13.48 -9.49
C LEU A 21 -18.17 -12.38 -9.10
N THR A 22 -17.48 -11.80 -10.08
CA THR A 22 -16.54 -10.69 -9.85
C THR A 22 -17.25 -9.44 -9.36
N GLY A 23 -18.41 -9.09 -9.93
CA GLY A 23 -19.23 -7.96 -9.48
C GLY A 23 -19.69 -8.10 -8.01
N VAL A 24 -20.15 -9.28 -7.61
CA VAL A 24 -20.57 -9.56 -6.22
C VAL A 24 -19.38 -9.54 -5.27
N GLY A 25 -18.23 -10.09 -5.68
CA GLY A 25 -16.99 -10.07 -4.90
C GLY A 25 -16.50 -8.64 -4.61
N VAL A 26 -16.45 -7.79 -5.64
CA VAL A 26 -16.07 -6.38 -5.51
C VAL A 26 -17.08 -5.62 -4.62
N TYR A 27 -18.38 -5.87 -4.79
CA TYR A 27 -19.42 -5.24 -3.98
C TYR A 27 -19.26 -5.56 -2.48
N LEU A 28 -19.00 -6.83 -2.13
CA LEU A 28 -18.77 -7.24 -0.74
C LEU A 28 -17.51 -6.60 -0.16
N LEU A 29 -16.42 -6.57 -0.92
CA LEU A 29 -15.15 -5.91 -0.54
C LEU A 29 -15.34 -4.41 -0.25
N VAL A 30 -16.04 -3.69 -1.13
CA VAL A 30 -16.33 -2.26 -0.93
C VAL A 30 -17.22 -2.02 0.30
N LYS A 31 -18.21 -2.90 0.52
CA LYS A 31 -19.14 -2.79 1.65
C LYS A 31 -18.46 -3.08 2.99
N LEU A 32 -17.57 -4.07 3.03
CA LEU A 32 -16.74 -4.38 4.20
C LEU A 32 -15.72 -3.27 4.47
N GLY A 33 -15.06 -2.77 3.42
CA GLY A 33 -14.14 -1.63 3.51
C GLY A 33 -14.80 -0.37 4.07
N LYS A 34 -16.02 -0.03 3.60
CA LYS A 34 -16.80 1.09 4.13
C LYS A 34 -17.18 0.93 5.61
N LYS A 35 -17.52 -0.29 6.05
CA LYS A 35 -17.83 -0.57 7.47
C LYS A 35 -16.59 -0.43 8.35
N ALA A 36 -15.45 -0.94 7.92
CA ALA A 36 -14.17 -0.78 8.63
C ALA A 36 -13.75 0.70 8.71
N ALA A 37 -13.86 1.44 7.60
CA ALA A 37 -13.56 2.87 7.54
C ALA A 37 -14.48 3.72 8.44
N LYS A 38 -15.77 3.40 8.52
CA LYS A 38 -16.71 4.07 9.45
C LYS A 38 -16.35 3.81 10.91
N LYS A 39 -16.00 2.56 11.25
CA LYS A 39 -15.61 2.18 12.62
C LYS A 39 -14.29 2.84 13.03
N ALA A 40 -13.34 2.94 12.09
CA ALA A 40 -12.10 3.68 12.28
C ALA A 40 -12.37 5.18 12.50
N ARG A 41 -13.18 5.82 11.63
CA ARG A 41 -13.55 7.24 11.80
C ARG A 41 -14.19 7.52 13.16
N GLN A 42 -15.14 6.71 13.60
CA GLN A 42 -15.76 6.90 14.93
C GLN A 42 -14.76 6.77 16.09
N ALA A 43 -13.78 5.87 15.99
CA ALA A 43 -12.70 5.77 16.97
C ALA A 43 -11.79 7.01 16.92
N THR A 44 -11.44 7.49 15.72
CA THR A 44 -10.63 8.71 15.55
C THR A 44 -11.36 9.94 16.09
N THR A 45 -12.65 10.12 15.81
CA THR A 45 -13.42 11.29 16.27
C THR A 45 -13.52 11.34 17.80
N ARG A 46 -13.68 10.19 18.46
CA ARG A 46 -13.68 10.11 19.95
C ARG A 46 -12.31 10.46 20.55
N LEU A 47 -11.22 10.05 19.89
CA LEU A 47 -9.85 10.42 20.27
C LEU A 47 -9.62 11.92 20.11
N THR A 48 -10.05 12.52 18.98
CA THR A 48 -9.86 13.97 18.73
C THR A 48 -10.67 14.83 19.70
N THR A 49 -11.89 14.43 20.08
CA THR A 49 -12.67 15.14 21.10
C THR A 49 -12.05 15.03 22.50
N HIS A 50 -11.41 13.91 22.84
CA HIS A 50 -10.68 13.78 24.11
C HIS A 50 -9.41 14.63 24.16
N VAL A 51 -8.69 14.74 23.04
CA VAL A 51 -7.46 15.55 22.93
C VAL A 51 -7.75 17.06 22.97
N ASN A 52 -8.86 17.51 22.36
CA ASN A 52 -9.32 18.90 22.46
C ASN A 52 -9.94 19.26 23.81
N ALA A 53 -10.42 18.26 24.58
CA ALA A 53 -10.91 18.45 25.94
C ALA A 53 -9.80 18.38 27.01
N MET A 54 -8.57 17.99 26.64
CA MET A 54 -7.41 18.09 27.53
C MET A 54 -7.00 19.56 27.63
N GLY A 55 -7.16 20.13 28.84
CA GLY A 55 -6.88 21.54 29.15
C GLY A 55 -5.45 21.99 28.85
N THR A 56 -5.14 23.25 29.15
CA THR A 56 -3.81 23.83 28.91
C THR A 56 -2.85 23.52 30.06
N GLY A 57 -1.72 22.88 29.77
CA GLY A 57 -0.63 22.62 30.72
C GLY A 57 0.12 21.30 30.43
N ASP A 58 1.34 21.15 30.94
CA ASP A 58 2.20 19.99 30.62
C ASP A 58 1.61 18.61 30.99
N ALA A 59 0.62 18.50 31.91
CA ALA A 59 -0.03 17.22 32.18
C ALA A 59 -0.92 16.78 31.01
N ALA A 60 -1.59 17.74 30.36
CA ALA A 60 -2.32 17.52 29.12
C ALA A 60 -1.36 17.29 27.95
N GLU A 61 -0.24 18.01 27.92
CA GLU A 61 0.78 17.79 26.90
C GLU A 61 1.36 16.38 26.96
N VAL A 62 1.76 15.91 28.15
CA VAL A 62 2.30 14.56 28.35
C VAL A 62 1.31 13.51 27.85
N GLU A 63 0.02 13.67 28.12
CA GLU A 63 -0.98 12.73 27.63
C GLU A 63 -1.16 12.81 26.09
N ARG A 64 -0.99 13.99 25.48
CA ARG A 64 -0.90 14.11 24.00
C ARG A 64 0.33 13.38 23.46
N LEU A 65 1.49 13.53 24.08
CA LEU A 65 2.73 12.84 23.66
C LEU A 65 2.56 11.32 23.70
N ARG A 66 1.92 10.81 24.76
CA ARG A 66 1.57 9.38 24.92
C ARG A 66 0.63 8.89 23.83
N LEU A 67 -0.45 9.63 23.58
CA LEU A 67 -1.44 9.28 22.56
C LEU A 67 -0.83 9.29 21.16
N ASP A 68 -0.03 10.30 20.82
CA ASP A 68 0.65 10.38 19.53
C ASP A 68 1.65 9.25 19.35
N LEU A 69 2.46 8.93 20.36
CA LEU A 69 3.41 7.81 20.28
C LEU A 69 2.69 6.48 20.07
N ARG A 70 1.64 6.18 20.86
CA ARG A 70 0.83 4.97 20.71
C ARG A 70 0.21 4.87 19.32
N ARG A 71 -0.29 6.00 18.79
CA ARG A 71 -0.86 6.09 17.45
C ARG A 71 0.18 5.79 16.38
N GLU A 72 1.36 6.40 16.47
CA GLU A 72 2.44 6.23 15.50
C GLU A 72 2.97 4.79 15.46
N VAL A 73 3.17 4.17 16.62
CA VAL A 73 3.56 2.76 16.72
C VAL A 73 2.48 1.84 16.14
N ALA A 74 1.21 2.09 16.46
CA ALA A 74 0.09 1.29 15.94
C ALA A 74 -0.04 1.38 14.41
N LEU A 75 0.07 2.59 13.85
CA LEU A 75 0.06 2.80 12.40
C LEU A 75 1.22 2.09 11.71
N THR A 76 2.41 2.16 12.30
CA THR A 76 3.61 1.51 11.75
C THR A 76 3.50 -0.01 11.82
N ARG A 77 3.01 -0.56 12.93
CA ARG A 77 2.73 -2.00 13.07
C ARG A 77 1.70 -2.47 12.04
N GLN A 78 0.65 -1.68 11.81
CA GLN A 78 -0.35 -2.00 10.80
C GLN A 78 0.24 -2.01 9.38
N ALA A 79 1.09 -1.04 9.05
CA ALA A 79 1.79 -0.99 7.76
C ALA A 79 2.70 -2.21 7.57
N ALA A 80 3.48 -2.57 8.58
CA ALA A 80 4.35 -3.76 8.55
C ALA A 80 3.54 -5.06 8.40
N ALA A 81 2.43 -5.20 9.13
CA ALA A 81 1.55 -6.37 9.01
C ALA A 81 0.93 -6.47 7.60
N GLN A 82 0.54 -5.34 7.01
CA GLN A 82 0.02 -5.30 5.65
C GLN A 82 1.08 -5.70 4.62
N ALA A 83 2.32 -5.23 4.79
CA ALA A 83 3.46 -5.62 3.96
C ALA A 83 3.73 -7.14 4.06
N GLN A 84 3.67 -7.70 5.28
CA GLN A 84 3.80 -9.14 5.50
C GLN A 84 2.71 -9.95 4.79
N GLN A 85 1.46 -9.51 4.89
CA GLN A 85 0.33 -10.16 4.23
C GLN A 85 0.44 -10.14 2.69
N ARG A 86 1.14 -9.16 2.13
CA ARG A 86 1.44 -9.06 0.70
C ARG A 86 2.65 -9.89 0.29
N GLY A 87 3.30 -10.58 1.22
CA GLY A 87 4.46 -11.41 0.96
C GLY A 87 5.74 -10.63 0.69
N TRP A 88 5.83 -9.36 1.12
CA TRP A 88 7.08 -8.60 0.99
C TRP A 88 8.15 -9.19 1.91
N GLY A 89 9.40 -9.20 1.44
CA GLY A 89 10.54 -9.66 2.22
C GLY A 89 10.88 -8.66 3.31
N LEU A 90 10.37 -8.86 4.52
CA LEU A 90 10.53 -7.90 5.63
C LEU A 90 11.88 -8.02 6.36
N GLY A 91 12.70 -9.04 6.07
CA GLY A 91 13.98 -9.26 6.75
C GLY A 91 13.86 -9.20 8.28
N ASP A 92 14.67 -8.34 8.91
CA ASP A 92 14.69 -8.13 10.36
C ASP A 92 13.64 -7.14 10.87
N LEU A 93 12.81 -6.55 10.00
CA LEU A 93 11.84 -5.54 10.38
C LEU A 93 10.85 -6.00 11.47
N PRO A 94 10.34 -7.25 11.50
CA PRO A 94 9.48 -7.70 12.58
C PRO A 94 10.17 -7.64 13.95
N ARG A 95 11.47 -7.97 14.01
CA ARG A 95 12.28 -7.88 15.23
C ARG A 95 12.50 -6.42 15.64
N LEU A 96 12.88 -5.57 14.69
CA LEU A 96 13.03 -4.12 14.94
C LEU A 96 11.72 -3.48 15.42
N MET A 97 10.58 -3.92 14.89
CA MET A 97 9.25 -3.47 15.33
C MET A 97 8.91 -3.93 16.75
N ALA A 98 9.34 -5.12 17.15
CA ALA A 98 9.18 -5.60 18.52
C ALA A 98 10.02 -4.77 19.49
N ASP A 99 11.29 -4.52 19.15
CA ASP A 99 12.20 -3.70 19.96
C ASP A 99 11.70 -2.25 20.07
N LEU A 100 11.24 -1.66 18.95
CA LEU A 100 10.65 -0.32 18.93
C LEU A 100 9.37 -0.24 19.77
N SER A 101 8.53 -1.27 19.72
CA SER A 101 7.32 -1.33 20.55
C SER A 101 7.67 -1.38 22.04
N ALA A 102 8.66 -2.20 22.41
CA ALA A 102 9.12 -2.29 23.80
C ALA A 102 9.69 -0.96 24.29
N GLN A 103 10.48 -0.27 23.47
CA GLN A 103 11.00 1.07 23.81
C GLN A 103 9.88 2.11 23.96
N ALA A 104 8.88 2.06 23.08
CA ALA A 104 7.72 2.94 23.16
C ALA A 104 6.88 2.69 24.43
N ASP A 105 6.71 1.43 24.83
CA ASP A 105 5.99 1.07 26.07
C ASP A 105 6.74 1.56 27.31
N VAL A 106 8.07 1.41 27.35
CA VAL A 106 8.90 1.97 28.44
C VAL A 106 8.76 3.50 28.50
N HIS A 107 8.81 4.17 27.35
CA HIS A 107 8.70 5.62 27.28
C HIS A 107 7.29 6.12 27.67
N ASP A 108 6.23 5.42 27.26
CA ASP A 108 4.87 5.70 27.71
C ASP A 108 4.72 5.57 29.23
N GLY A 109 5.40 4.57 29.83
CA GLY A 109 5.51 4.42 31.27
C GLY A 109 6.19 5.63 31.94
N GLN A 110 7.31 6.11 31.38
CA GLN A 110 8.04 7.29 31.88
C GLN A 110 7.18 8.55 31.82
N LEU A 111 6.47 8.78 30.71
CA LEU A 111 5.52 9.87 30.56
C LEU A 111 4.38 9.76 31.59
N GLY A 112 3.85 8.55 31.81
CA GLY A 112 2.84 8.30 32.85
C GLY A 112 3.32 8.62 34.26
N MET A 113 4.54 8.23 34.61
CA MET A 113 5.15 8.57 35.91
C MET A 113 5.34 10.07 36.08
N TYR A 114 5.83 10.77 35.05
CA TYR A 114 5.98 12.23 35.08
C TYR A 114 4.63 12.93 35.29
N ALA A 115 3.58 12.50 34.57
CA ALA A 115 2.23 13.03 34.75
C ALA A 115 1.69 12.81 36.17
N GLN A 116 1.98 11.64 36.77
CA GLN A 116 1.60 11.34 38.15
C GLN A 116 2.37 12.19 39.16
N GLN A 117 3.70 12.34 38.99
CA GLN A 117 4.53 13.19 39.85
C GLN A 117 4.05 14.64 39.82
N ARG A 118 3.67 15.15 38.65
CA ARG A 118 3.14 16.51 38.50
C ARG A 118 1.78 16.75 39.16
N ARG A 119 0.98 15.70 39.35
CA ARG A 119 -0.27 15.80 40.12
C ARG A 119 -0.03 15.88 41.62
N VAL A 120 1.08 15.32 42.11
CA VAL A 120 1.41 15.24 43.54
C VAL A 120 2.28 16.42 43.98
N SER A 121 3.15 16.92 43.11
CA SER A 121 4.02 18.08 43.37
C SER A 121 3.99 19.07 42.21
N PRO A 122 3.79 20.38 42.47
CA PRO A 122 3.93 21.42 41.45
C PRO A 122 5.40 21.72 41.10
N TYR A 123 6.35 21.32 41.95
CA TYR A 123 7.79 21.43 41.68
C TYR A 123 8.26 20.16 40.98
N VAL A 124 8.20 20.17 39.64
CA VAL A 124 8.70 19.08 38.79
C VAL A 124 9.82 19.62 37.91
N ASP A 125 10.84 18.80 37.67
CA ASP A 125 11.95 19.15 36.79
C ASP A 125 11.47 19.24 35.33
N HIS A 126 11.47 20.45 34.77
CA HIS A 126 11.07 20.71 33.39
C HIS A 126 12.12 20.17 32.40
N ALA A 127 13.38 20.04 32.81
CA ALA A 127 14.43 19.45 31.97
C ALA A 127 14.14 17.96 31.70
N ALA A 128 13.56 17.26 32.67
CA ALA A 128 13.12 15.87 32.49
C ALA A 128 12.01 15.77 31.42
N LEU A 129 11.07 16.73 31.37
CA LEU A 129 10.05 16.77 30.34
C LEU A 129 10.64 17.04 28.95
N ASP A 130 11.59 17.95 28.82
CA ASP A 130 12.27 18.22 27.55
C ASP A 130 13.03 17.01 27.03
N GLN A 131 13.68 16.26 27.92
CA GLN A 131 14.34 15.01 27.55
C GLN A 131 13.32 13.96 27.07
N LEU A 132 12.16 13.88 27.73
CA LEU A 132 11.08 12.99 27.31
C LEU A 132 10.52 13.39 25.93
N ARG A 133 10.30 14.68 25.67
CA ARG A 133 9.92 15.20 24.35
C ARG A 133 10.95 14.81 23.28
N GLY A 134 12.24 14.99 23.58
CA GLY A 134 13.32 14.62 22.66
C GLY A 134 13.34 13.13 22.35
N HIS A 135 13.06 12.27 23.33
CA HIS A 135 13.00 10.82 23.12
C HIS A 135 11.76 10.40 22.32
N GLN A 136 10.60 10.99 22.61
CA GLN A 136 9.38 10.78 21.81
C GLN A 136 9.59 11.18 20.35
N ALA A 137 10.17 12.36 20.09
CA ALA A 137 10.44 12.83 18.73
C ALA A 137 11.32 11.83 17.94
N LYS A 138 12.32 11.24 18.60
CA LYS A 138 13.16 10.18 18.01
C LYS A 138 12.35 8.92 17.68
N LEU A 139 11.54 8.44 18.62
CA LEU A 139 10.69 7.24 18.42
C LEU A 139 9.69 7.46 17.27
N THR A 140 9.05 8.63 17.21
CA THR A 140 8.13 9.01 16.14
C THR A 140 8.86 9.13 14.80
N ALA A 141 10.06 9.72 14.76
CA ALA A 141 10.86 9.80 13.54
C ALA A 141 11.26 8.41 13.03
N MET A 142 11.60 7.46 13.91
CA MET A 142 11.86 6.08 13.52
C MET A 142 10.61 5.40 12.96
N CYS A 143 9.44 5.59 13.58
CA CYS A 143 8.16 5.11 13.05
C CYS A 143 7.88 5.66 11.64
N ALA A 144 8.08 6.96 11.44
CA ALA A 144 7.89 7.60 10.14
C ALA A 144 8.87 7.06 9.10
N ARG A 145 10.13 6.85 9.47
CA ARG A 145 11.16 6.29 8.58
C ARG A 145 10.82 4.86 8.15
N ILE A 146 10.46 3.99 9.09
CA ILE A 146 10.02 2.62 8.78
C ILE A 146 8.84 2.63 7.80
N ARG A 147 7.85 3.52 8.02
CA ARG A 147 6.71 3.64 7.10
C ARG A 147 7.14 4.15 5.71
N ALA A 148 8.10 5.07 5.63
CA ALA A 148 8.63 5.55 4.36
C ALA A 148 9.39 4.44 3.62
N ASP A 149 10.21 3.66 4.33
CA ASP A 149 10.96 2.53 3.76
C ASP A 149 9.99 1.46 3.22
N LEU A 150 8.95 1.12 3.99
CA LEU A 150 7.88 0.21 3.54
C LEU A 150 7.10 0.73 2.31
N LEU A 151 6.89 2.04 2.20
CA LEU A 151 6.27 2.66 1.03
C LEU A 151 7.20 2.64 -0.19
N GLY A 152 8.51 2.80 0.03
CA GLY A 152 9.54 2.66 -1.00
C GLY A 152 9.54 1.24 -1.59
N ASP A 153 9.58 0.23 -0.72
CA ASP A 153 9.52 -1.18 -1.13
C ASP A 153 8.21 -1.50 -1.87
N GLN A 154 7.08 -0.92 -1.42
CA GLN A 154 5.82 -1.02 -2.14
C GLN A 154 5.93 -0.52 -3.58
N MET A 155 6.49 0.67 -3.77
CA MET A 155 6.64 1.26 -5.09
C MET A 155 7.53 0.39 -5.98
N HIS A 156 8.63 -0.13 -5.43
CA HIS A 156 9.56 -0.98 -6.16
C HIS A 156 8.92 -2.30 -6.62
N HIS A 157 8.12 -2.95 -5.76
CA HIS A 157 7.37 -4.16 -6.13
C HIS A 157 6.25 -3.88 -7.13
N THR A 158 5.60 -2.71 -7.07
CA THR A 158 4.59 -2.34 -8.06
C THR A 158 5.20 -1.95 -9.41
N SER A 159 6.36 -1.28 -9.43
CA SER A 159 7.04 -0.92 -10.69
C SER A 159 7.58 -2.16 -11.37
N SER A 160 8.21 -3.09 -10.62
CA SER A 160 8.69 -4.35 -11.22
C SER A 160 7.55 -5.20 -11.79
N GLY A 161 6.38 -5.19 -11.14
CA GLY A 161 5.19 -5.86 -11.66
C GLY A 161 4.60 -5.22 -12.92
N ILE A 162 4.71 -3.90 -13.06
CA ILE A 162 4.30 -3.16 -14.28
C ILE A 162 5.29 -3.43 -15.42
N ASP A 163 6.59 -3.46 -15.13
CA ASP A 163 7.63 -3.77 -16.12
C ASP A 163 7.51 -5.20 -16.64
N ASP A 164 7.23 -6.18 -15.76
CA ASP A 164 6.99 -7.57 -16.16
C ASP A 164 5.70 -7.72 -16.99
N LEU A 165 4.64 -6.98 -16.64
CA LEU A 165 3.42 -6.88 -17.45
C LEU A 165 3.71 -6.25 -18.82
N HIS A 166 4.52 -5.19 -18.88
CA HIS A 166 4.92 -4.56 -20.13
C HIS A 166 5.73 -5.52 -21.01
N ALA A 167 6.71 -6.22 -20.45
CA ALA A 167 7.52 -7.20 -21.16
C ALA A 167 6.67 -8.34 -21.74
N ARG A 168 5.70 -8.85 -20.97
CA ARG A 168 4.76 -9.87 -21.43
C ARG A 168 3.80 -9.35 -22.50
N THR A 169 3.38 -8.09 -22.39
CA THR A 169 2.50 -7.45 -23.37
C THR A 169 3.25 -7.19 -24.68
N GLU A 170 4.50 -6.73 -24.64
CA GLU A 170 5.40 -6.61 -25.80
C GLU A 170 5.60 -7.97 -26.48
N LEU A 171 5.85 -9.04 -25.71
CA LEU A 171 5.95 -10.40 -26.23
C LEU A 171 4.65 -10.88 -26.88
N GLU A 172 3.49 -10.57 -26.31
CA GLU A 172 2.19 -10.90 -26.92
C GLU A 172 1.90 -10.06 -28.17
N ILE A 173 2.33 -8.80 -28.21
CA ILE A 173 2.19 -7.92 -29.38
C ILE A 173 3.11 -8.41 -30.51
N GLU A 174 4.36 -8.76 -30.21
CA GLU A 174 5.31 -9.28 -31.18
C GLU A 174 4.92 -10.70 -31.65
N ALA A 175 4.36 -11.55 -30.78
CA ALA A 175 3.80 -12.83 -31.18
C ALA A 175 2.55 -12.71 -32.07
N ARG A 176 1.83 -11.58 -32.00
CA ARG A 176 0.67 -11.27 -32.86
C ARG A 176 1.07 -10.52 -34.13
N ARG A 177 2.33 -10.08 -34.27
CA ARG A 177 2.84 -9.56 -35.53
C ARG A 177 2.90 -10.71 -36.53
N ARG A 178 1.92 -10.71 -37.44
CA ARG A 178 1.89 -11.62 -38.57
C ARG A 178 3.16 -11.38 -39.40
N PRO A 179 4.00 -12.39 -39.66
CA PRO A 179 5.07 -12.22 -40.63
C PRO A 179 4.46 -11.80 -41.98
N PRO A 180 5.12 -10.90 -42.75
CA PRO A 180 4.61 -10.47 -44.04
C PRO A 180 4.31 -11.70 -44.91
N ASP A 181 3.15 -11.70 -45.56
CA ASP A 181 2.70 -12.84 -46.37
C ASP A 181 3.77 -13.13 -47.43
N PRO A 182 4.34 -14.35 -47.48
CA PRO A 182 5.36 -14.69 -48.46
C PRO A 182 4.88 -14.51 -49.91
N LEU A 183 3.57 -14.57 -50.16
CA LEU A 183 2.99 -14.34 -51.48
C LEU A 183 3.06 -12.86 -51.91
N ASP A 184 2.89 -11.92 -50.98
CA ASP A 184 3.00 -10.48 -51.26
C ASP A 184 4.43 -10.09 -51.66
N GLN A 185 5.45 -10.75 -51.10
CA GLN A 185 6.85 -10.52 -51.48
C GLN A 185 7.17 -11.02 -52.89
N ILE A 186 6.53 -12.11 -53.32
CA ILE A 186 6.71 -12.66 -54.66
C ILE A 186 6.04 -11.75 -55.70
N ASP A 187 4.84 -11.24 -55.41
CA ASP A 187 4.14 -10.29 -56.29
C ASP A 187 4.90 -8.97 -56.41
N GLU A 188 5.49 -8.48 -55.32
CA GLU A 188 6.33 -7.28 -55.30
C GLU A 188 7.59 -7.46 -56.17
N LEU A 189 8.26 -8.62 -56.06
CA LEU A 189 9.43 -8.97 -56.88
C LEU A 189 9.04 -9.12 -58.36
N TYR A 190 7.92 -9.76 -58.64
CA TYR A 190 7.42 -9.93 -60.01
C TYR A 190 7.06 -8.58 -60.64
N ARG A 191 6.34 -7.71 -59.91
CA ARG A 191 5.98 -6.35 -60.34
C ARG A 191 7.23 -5.50 -60.60
N ARG A 192 8.24 -5.58 -59.74
CA ARG A 192 9.51 -4.85 -59.88
C ARG A 192 10.31 -5.34 -61.10
N SER A 193 10.32 -6.65 -61.36
CA SER A 193 10.98 -7.22 -62.55
C SER A 193 10.28 -6.84 -63.86
N MET A 194 8.95 -6.77 -63.87
CA MET A 194 8.17 -6.38 -65.04
C MET A 194 8.30 -4.89 -65.34
N GLN A 195 8.39 -4.03 -64.32
CA GLN A 195 8.69 -2.60 -64.49
C GLN A 195 10.08 -2.38 -65.09
N GLN A 196 11.11 -3.07 -64.59
CA GLN A 196 12.47 -2.97 -65.15
C GLN A 196 12.55 -3.40 -66.63
N ARG A 197 11.67 -4.31 -67.04
CA ARG A 197 11.62 -4.84 -68.41
C ARG A 197 10.91 -3.90 -69.39
N ASN A 198 9.96 -3.08 -68.90
CA ASN A 198 9.28 -2.04 -69.69
C ASN A 198 10.11 -0.74 -69.79
N ASP A 199 11.04 -0.49 -68.87
CA ASP A 199 11.92 0.69 -68.92
C ASP A 199 13.10 0.52 -69.90
N HIS A 200 13.30 -0.68 -70.46
CA HIS A 200 14.38 -1.01 -71.41
C HIS A 200 13.89 -1.27 -72.85
N SER A 201 12.65 -0.89 -73.17
CA SER A 201 12.06 -0.91 -74.52
C SER A 201 11.68 0.50 -74.97
#